data_AF-A0A1B3NC35-F1
#
_entry.id   AF-A0A1B3NC35-F1
#
_cell.length_a   1.000
_cell.length_b   1.000
_cell.length_c   1.000
_cell.angle_alpha   90.00
_cell.angle_beta   90.00
_cell.angle_gamma   90.00
#
_symmetry.space_group_name_H-M   'P 1'
#
loop_
_entity.id
_entity.type
_entity.pdbx_description
1 polymer ?
#
loop_
_entity_poly.entity_id
_entity_poly.type
_entity_poly.pdbx_seq_one_letter_code
_entity_poly.pdbx_strand_id
1 'polypeptide(L)'
;MTNAFTQVIQSCIDDAEFFGPQGACPASIEPGHPRLLVISGENAGGKSFFAKVMRSRMREALPHCEWIPISMTTRTSSGMHRAFMFGDESTSSTGQTSFRAVRGALTTCRGRDTPHVLLLDEPDIGLSEGYQGALGEMVEEFASNLPETTQGLVVVSHARPLIGKLMHLDPTCVRVGDDLRPTREWLKNGDLPRSIADIEALRDKALARFRAIHAAVESRKLEKAGQAPKP
;
A
#
# COMPACT_ATOMS: atom_id res chain seq x y z
N MET A 1 22.77 -11.95 1.91
CA MET A 1 22.20 -11.46 0.64
C MET A 1 20.93 -10.71 0.98
N THR A 2 20.85 -9.41 0.69
CA THR A 2 19.66 -8.59 0.95
C THR A 2 18.55 -8.99 -0.03
N ASN A 3 17.34 -9.25 0.45
CA ASN A 3 16.20 -9.62 -0.40
C ASN A 3 15.84 -8.44 -1.34
N ALA A 4 15.55 -8.72 -2.61
CA ALA A 4 15.16 -7.73 -3.61
C ALA A 4 13.94 -6.87 -3.17
N PHE A 5 13.00 -7.44 -2.41
CA PHE A 5 11.89 -6.70 -1.81
C PHE A 5 12.37 -5.57 -0.89
N THR A 6 13.33 -5.87 0.00
CA THR A 6 13.94 -4.87 0.89
C THR A 6 14.71 -3.81 0.11
N GLN A 7 15.44 -4.21 -0.93
CA GLN A 7 16.17 -3.26 -1.79
C GLN A 7 15.22 -2.32 -2.52
N VAL A 8 14.07 -2.83 -2.99
CA VAL A 8 13.06 -1.99 -3.64
C VAL A 8 12.43 -1.01 -2.64
N ILE A 9 12.11 -1.45 -1.42
CA ILE A 9 11.65 -0.54 -0.35
C ILE A 9 12.68 0.57 -0.14
N GLN A 10 13.96 0.22 0.03
CA GLN A 10 15.02 1.20 0.23
C GLN A 10 15.10 2.20 -0.93
N SER A 11 15.08 1.68 -2.15
CA SER A 11 15.13 2.52 -3.34
C SER A 11 13.95 3.52 -3.39
N CYS A 12 12.74 3.11 -2.98
CA CYS A 12 11.59 4.00 -2.90
C CYS A 12 11.84 5.15 -1.93
N ILE A 13 12.50 4.91 -0.80
CA ILE A 13 12.80 5.94 0.21
C ILE A 13 13.87 6.90 -0.30
N ASP A 14 14.89 6.37 -0.98
CA ASP A 14 16.00 7.16 -1.53
C ASP A 14 15.51 8.11 -2.64
N ASP A 15 14.28 7.93 -3.12
CA ASP A 15 13.61 8.83 -4.04
C ASP A 15 13.10 10.08 -3.31
N ALA A 16 14.04 10.97 -2.96
CA ALA A 16 13.76 12.18 -2.20
C ALA A 16 12.77 13.14 -2.90
N GLU A 17 12.68 13.09 -4.24
CA GLU A 17 11.74 13.90 -5.02
C GLU A 17 10.29 13.47 -4.77
N PHE A 18 10.03 12.16 -4.63
CA PHE A 18 8.71 11.67 -4.27
C PHE A 18 8.49 11.59 -2.76
N PHE A 19 9.41 10.99 -2.01
CA PHE A 19 9.17 10.53 -0.64
C PHE A 19 10.07 11.18 0.41
N GLY A 20 10.94 12.11 0.01
CA GLY A 20 11.73 12.90 0.96
C GLY A 20 10.86 13.91 1.74
N PRO A 21 11.43 14.60 2.75
CA PRO A 21 10.69 15.55 3.58
C PRO A 21 10.00 16.69 2.83
N GLN A 22 10.55 17.07 1.67
CA GLN A 22 10.00 18.08 0.75
C GLN A 22 9.47 17.47 -0.55
N GLY A 23 9.38 16.13 -0.59
CA GLY A 23 8.89 15.40 -1.75
C GLY A 23 7.38 15.53 -1.93
N ALA A 24 6.86 15.08 -3.07
CA ALA A 24 5.43 15.17 -3.37
C ALA A 24 4.55 14.42 -2.34
N CYS A 25 5.04 13.31 -1.81
CA CYS A 25 4.38 12.44 -0.83
C CYS A 25 5.38 12.11 0.29
N PRO A 26 5.65 13.03 1.23
CA PRO A 26 6.64 12.79 2.28
C PRO A 26 6.37 11.47 2.99
N ALA A 27 7.45 10.72 3.27
CA ALA A 27 7.36 9.45 3.95
C ALA A 27 8.40 9.30 5.06
N SER A 28 8.04 8.52 6.07
CA SER A 28 8.93 8.08 7.15
C SER A 28 8.95 6.55 7.16
N ILE A 29 10.11 5.97 7.46
CA ILE A 29 10.29 4.51 7.52
C ILE A 29 10.78 4.05 8.89
N GLU A 30 10.26 2.91 9.31
CA GLU A 30 10.75 2.12 10.42
C GLU A 30 11.13 0.73 9.85
N PRO A 31 12.43 0.46 9.62
CA PRO A 31 12.88 -0.83 9.12
C PRO A 31 12.51 -1.97 10.09
N GLY A 32 12.13 -3.11 9.53
CA GLY A 32 11.78 -4.31 10.29
C GLY A 32 11.87 -5.55 9.42
N HIS A 33 10.80 -6.35 9.40
CA HIS A 33 10.72 -7.63 8.74
C HIS A 33 10.95 -7.49 7.22
N PRO A 34 11.85 -8.29 6.62
CA PRO A 34 12.33 -8.06 5.26
C PRO A 34 11.34 -8.43 4.16
N ARG A 35 10.23 -9.09 4.48
CA ARG A 35 9.16 -9.48 3.53
C ARG A 35 7.76 -9.01 3.94
N LEU A 36 7.64 -8.17 4.96
CA LEU A 36 6.36 -7.65 5.44
C LEU A 36 6.43 -6.13 5.52
N LEU A 37 5.64 -5.47 4.70
CA LEU A 37 5.57 -4.02 4.61
C LEU A 37 4.17 -3.55 5.00
N VAL A 38 4.08 -2.66 5.98
CA VAL A 38 2.87 -1.91 6.30
C VAL A 38 3.01 -0.49 5.78
N ILE A 39 2.08 -0.05 4.94
CA ILE A 39 1.98 1.34 4.47
C ILE A 39 0.76 1.97 5.14
N SER A 40 1.01 2.95 6.00
CA SER A 40 -0.04 3.68 6.72
C SER A 40 0.07 5.18 6.52
N GLY A 41 -0.86 5.92 7.10
CA GLY A 41 -0.98 7.37 6.96
C GLY A 41 -2.33 7.79 6.42
N GLU A 42 -2.49 9.10 6.25
CA GLU A 42 -3.79 9.70 5.99
C GLU A 42 -4.29 9.43 4.57
N ASN A 43 -5.61 9.56 4.39
CA ASN A 43 -6.20 9.50 3.06
C ASN A 43 -5.67 10.65 2.20
N ALA A 44 -5.54 10.39 0.90
CA ALA A 44 -4.85 11.26 -0.05
C ALA A 44 -3.37 11.57 0.28
N GLY A 45 -2.76 10.95 1.29
CA GLY A 45 -1.35 11.18 1.68
C GLY A 45 -0.31 10.67 0.67
N GLY A 46 -0.70 9.77 -0.24
CA GLY A 46 0.21 9.18 -1.24
C GLY A 46 0.47 7.69 -1.08
N LYS A 47 -0.20 7.00 -0.13
CA LYS A 47 -0.03 5.54 0.13
C LYS A 47 -0.14 4.69 -1.14
N SER A 48 -1.21 4.85 -1.92
CA SER A 48 -1.40 4.09 -3.16
C SER A 48 -0.40 4.49 -4.25
N PHE A 49 0.13 5.73 -4.23
CA PHE A 49 1.21 6.14 -5.11
C PHE A 49 2.52 5.45 -4.73
N PHE A 50 2.86 5.37 -3.43
CA PHE A 50 3.98 4.59 -2.92
C PHE A 50 3.90 3.13 -3.39
N ALA A 51 2.75 2.48 -3.22
CA ALA A 51 2.53 1.10 -3.69
C ALA A 51 2.70 0.95 -5.21
N LYS A 52 2.30 1.95 -6.01
CA LYS A 52 2.50 1.95 -7.48
C LYS A 52 3.97 2.09 -7.86
N VAL A 53 4.73 2.97 -7.19
CA VAL A 53 6.18 3.12 -7.42
C VAL A 53 6.88 1.82 -7.04
N MET A 54 6.54 1.24 -5.89
CA MET A 54 7.06 -0.05 -5.45
C MET A 54 6.80 -1.15 -6.48
N ARG A 55 5.56 -1.26 -7.00
CA ARG A 55 5.22 -2.22 -8.06
C ARG A 55 6.09 -2.04 -9.30
N SER A 56 6.29 -0.81 -9.76
CA SER A 56 7.12 -0.53 -10.95
C SER A 56 8.54 -1.01 -10.75
N ARG A 57 9.13 -0.70 -9.59
CA ARG A 57 10.51 -1.07 -9.26
C ARG A 57 10.68 -2.56 -8.98
N MET A 58 9.68 -3.21 -8.36
CA MET A 58 9.67 -4.67 -8.19
C MET A 58 9.67 -5.39 -9.54
N ARG A 59 8.92 -4.89 -10.53
CA ARG A 59 8.91 -5.48 -11.88
C ARG A 59 10.26 -5.33 -12.58
N GLU A 60 10.99 -4.25 -12.32
CA GLU A 60 12.35 -4.04 -12.84
C GLU A 60 13.36 -4.95 -12.12
N ALA A 61 13.28 -5.06 -10.80
CA ALA A 61 14.20 -5.85 -9.99
C ALA A 61 13.98 -7.37 -10.11
N LEU A 62 12.71 -7.80 -10.25
CA LEU A 62 12.31 -9.20 -10.38
C LEU A 62 11.28 -9.36 -11.51
N PRO A 63 11.70 -9.42 -12.78
CA PRO A 63 10.79 -9.48 -13.93
C PRO A 63 9.83 -10.69 -13.95
N HIS A 64 10.21 -11.79 -13.31
CA HIS A 64 9.41 -13.01 -13.19
C HIS A 64 8.58 -13.09 -11.91
N CYS A 65 8.72 -12.10 -11.01
CA CYS A 65 7.91 -12.02 -9.82
C CYS A 65 6.57 -11.36 -10.16
N GLU A 66 5.48 -12.07 -9.90
CA GLU A 66 4.16 -11.51 -10.10
C GLU A 66 3.83 -10.47 -9.04
N TRP A 67 2.99 -9.51 -9.40
CA TRP A 67 2.38 -8.57 -8.46
C TRP A 67 0.89 -8.84 -8.40
N ILE A 68 0.39 -9.24 -7.24
CA ILE A 68 -1.02 -9.60 -7.01
C ILE A 68 -1.68 -8.46 -6.22
N PRO A 69 -2.35 -7.49 -6.88
CA PRO A 69 -3.01 -6.40 -6.20
C PRO A 69 -4.44 -6.77 -5.81
N ILE A 70 -4.74 -6.66 -4.52
CA ILE A 70 -6.08 -6.76 -3.95
C ILE A 70 -6.44 -5.39 -3.41
N SER A 71 -7.01 -4.54 -4.26
CA SER A 71 -7.44 -3.17 -3.91
C SER A 71 -8.95 -3.11 -3.83
N MET A 72 -9.49 -2.84 -2.65
CA MET A 72 -10.95 -2.73 -2.48
C MET A 72 -11.48 -1.41 -3.04
N THR A 73 -10.70 -0.33 -2.98
CA THR A 73 -11.04 0.96 -3.59
C THR A 73 -11.37 0.83 -5.08
N THR A 74 -10.61 -0.02 -5.80
CA THR A 74 -10.86 -0.29 -7.23
C THR A 74 -12.12 -1.12 -7.44
N ARG A 75 -12.45 -2.03 -6.51
CA ARG A 75 -13.63 -2.90 -6.59
C ARG A 75 -14.93 -2.23 -6.14
N THR A 76 -14.85 -1.23 -5.27
CA THR A 76 -16.00 -0.41 -4.84
C THR A 76 -16.23 0.80 -5.74
N SER A 77 -15.26 1.17 -6.59
CA SER A 77 -15.44 2.23 -7.59
C SER A 77 -16.37 1.78 -8.73
N SER A 78 -17.38 2.59 -9.06
CA SER A 78 -18.32 2.32 -10.15
C SER A 78 -17.63 2.35 -11.52
N GLY A 79 -17.79 1.30 -12.35
CA GLY A 79 -17.26 1.25 -13.71
C GLY A 79 -17.11 -0.17 -14.29
N MET A 80 -16.39 -0.29 -15.42
CA MET A 80 -16.14 -1.53 -16.18
C MET A 80 -15.54 -2.67 -15.32
N HIS A 81 -14.85 -2.32 -14.23
CA HIS A 81 -14.30 -3.28 -13.27
C HIS A 81 -15.38 -4.06 -12.49
N ARG A 82 -16.60 -3.52 -12.36
CA ARG A 82 -17.76 -4.22 -11.79
C ARG A 82 -18.26 -5.35 -12.71
N ALA A 83 -18.03 -5.25 -14.02
CA ALA A 83 -18.46 -6.26 -15.01
C ALA A 83 -17.61 -7.54 -14.99
N PHE A 84 -16.42 -7.49 -14.39
CA PHE A 84 -15.55 -8.66 -14.19
C PHE A 84 -15.73 -9.30 -12.81
N MET A 85 -16.67 -8.80 -11.99
CA MET A 85 -17.04 -9.44 -10.73
C MET A 85 -17.99 -10.61 -11.01
N PHE A 86 -17.50 -11.82 -10.83
CA PHE A 86 -18.32 -13.03 -10.93
C PHE A 86 -19.22 -13.16 -9.69
N GLY A 87 -20.54 -13.03 -9.90
CA GLY A 87 -21.57 -13.28 -8.90
C GLY A 87 -22.42 -12.05 -8.56
N ASP A 88 -23.66 -12.31 -8.14
CA ASP A 88 -24.61 -11.29 -7.68
C ASP A 88 -24.15 -10.69 -6.33
N GLU A 89 -23.14 -9.81 -6.37
CA GLU A 89 -22.65 -9.06 -5.21
C GLU A 89 -23.59 -7.91 -4.81
N SER A 90 -24.74 -7.72 -5.47
CA SER A 90 -25.65 -6.61 -5.21
C SER A 90 -26.31 -6.66 -3.82
N THR A 91 -26.32 -7.84 -3.20
CA THR A 91 -26.92 -8.11 -1.88
C THR A 91 -25.90 -8.30 -0.75
N SER A 92 -24.59 -8.32 -1.06
CA SER A 92 -23.52 -8.52 -0.08
C SER A 92 -23.04 -7.19 0.49
N SER A 93 -22.74 -7.13 1.80
CA SER A 93 -22.15 -5.92 2.39
C SER A 93 -20.72 -5.72 1.84
N THR A 94 -20.31 -4.46 1.66
CA THR A 94 -18.95 -4.12 1.17
C THR A 94 -17.86 -4.84 1.98
N GLY A 95 -18.03 -4.90 3.31
CA GLY A 95 -17.11 -5.62 4.18
C GLY A 95 -17.02 -7.13 3.91
N GLN A 96 -18.13 -7.80 3.60
CA GLN A 96 -18.11 -9.23 3.27
C GLN A 96 -17.39 -9.49 1.95
N THR A 97 -17.56 -8.62 0.95
CA THR A 97 -16.82 -8.68 -0.31
C THR A 97 -15.32 -8.49 -0.06
N SER A 98 -14.93 -7.49 0.74
CA SER A 98 -13.54 -7.24 1.13
C SER A 98 -12.91 -8.47 1.78
N PHE A 99 -13.59 -9.04 2.77
CA PHE A 99 -13.14 -10.26 3.45
C PHE A 99 -12.95 -11.44 2.49
N ARG A 100 -13.93 -11.71 1.60
CA ARG A 100 -13.85 -12.82 0.64
C ARG A 100 -12.69 -12.64 -0.33
N ALA A 101 -12.44 -11.41 -0.79
CA ALA A 101 -11.35 -11.10 -1.69
C ALA A 101 -9.98 -11.33 -1.05
N VAL A 102 -9.79 -10.84 0.18
CA VAL A 102 -8.54 -11.06 0.94
C VAL A 102 -8.35 -12.56 1.17
N ARG A 103 -9.36 -13.25 1.72
CA ARG A 103 -9.28 -14.70 1.98
C ARG A 103 -8.93 -15.50 0.73
N GLY A 104 -9.58 -15.19 -0.40
CA GLY A 104 -9.28 -15.84 -1.68
C GLY A 104 -7.83 -15.61 -2.11
N ALA A 105 -7.33 -14.37 -2.00
CA ALA A 105 -5.96 -14.05 -2.35
C ALA A 105 -4.93 -14.77 -1.47
N LEU A 106 -5.16 -14.84 -0.15
CA LEU A 106 -4.27 -15.57 0.77
C LEU A 106 -4.23 -17.06 0.41
N THR A 107 -5.39 -17.68 0.15
CA THR A 107 -5.48 -19.08 -0.29
C THR A 107 -4.75 -19.29 -1.61
N THR A 108 -4.94 -18.41 -2.60
CA THR A 108 -4.23 -18.49 -3.88
C THR A 108 -2.73 -18.39 -3.70
N CYS A 109 -2.25 -17.47 -2.86
CA CYS A 109 -0.81 -17.30 -2.62
C CYS A 109 -0.18 -18.52 -1.95
N ARG A 110 -0.90 -19.19 -1.03
CA ARG A 110 -0.42 -20.43 -0.39
C ARG A 110 -0.20 -21.58 -1.37
N GLY A 111 -1.02 -21.68 -2.42
CA GLY A 111 -0.92 -22.73 -3.43
C GLY A 111 -0.16 -22.32 -4.70
N ARG A 112 0.54 -21.18 -4.69
CA ARG A 112 1.17 -20.63 -5.89
C ARG A 112 2.65 -21.02 -5.97
N ASP A 113 3.03 -21.57 -7.12
CA ASP A 113 4.42 -21.98 -7.40
C ASP A 113 5.28 -20.85 -7.99
N THR A 114 4.65 -19.83 -8.58
CA THR A 114 5.36 -18.66 -9.14
C THR A 114 5.75 -17.67 -8.03
N PRO A 115 6.97 -17.13 -8.01
CA PRO A 115 7.35 -16.03 -7.12
C PRO A 115 6.38 -14.85 -7.26
N HIS A 116 5.92 -14.31 -6.13
CA HIS A 116 4.92 -13.23 -6.15
C HIS A 116 5.04 -12.29 -4.96
N VAL A 117 4.57 -11.07 -5.13
CA VAL A 117 4.28 -10.11 -4.05
C VAL A 117 2.77 -9.92 -3.97
N LEU A 118 2.22 -10.06 -2.76
CA LEU A 118 0.83 -9.77 -2.47
C LEU A 118 0.69 -8.34 -1.94
N LEU A 119 -0.16 -7.54 -2.58
CA LEU A 119 -0.55 -6.22 -2.09
C LEU A 119 -2.01 -6.27 -1.64
N LEU A 120 -2.27 -5.96 -0.38
CA LEU A 120 -3.58 -5.71 0.19
C LEU A 120 -3.75 -4.20 0.34
N ASP A 121 -4.57 -3.57 -0.50
CA ASP A 121 -4.79 -2.13 -0.53
C ASP A 121 -6.20 -1.79 -0.03
N GLU A 122 -6.23 -1.18 1.15
CA GLU A 122 -7.40 -0.90 1.96
C GLU A 122 -8.31 -2.14 2.11
N PRO A 123 -7.76 -3.28 2.59
CA PRO A 123 -8.50 -4.53 2.67
C PRO A 123 -9.66 -4.49 3.68
N ASP A 124 -9.67 -3.47 4.54
CA ASP A 124 -10.61 -3.22 5.62
C ASP A 124 -11.82 -2.35 5.23
N ILE A 125 -11.90 -1.87 3.98
CA ILE A 125 -13.03 -1.04 3.53
C ILE A 125 -14.37 -1.75 3.77
N GLY A 126 -15.29 -1.02 4.40
CA GLY A 126 -16.65 -1.49 4.66
C GLY A 126 -16.77 -2.42 5.87
N LEU A 127 -15.69 -2.66 6.62
CA LEU A 127 -15.71 -3.38 7.89
C LEU A 127 -15.80 -2.41 9.07
N SER A 128 -16.55 -2.78 10.10
CA SER A 128 -16.51 -2.11 11.40
C SER A 128 -15.23 -2.46 12.15
N GLU A 129 -14.83 -1.63 13.12
CA GLU A 129 -13.57 -1.74 13.87
C GLU A 129 -13.30 -3.16 14.41
N GLY A 130 -14.32 -3.81 14.99
CA GLY A 130 -14.21 -5.19 15.47
C GLY A 130 -13.87 -6.20 14.36
N TYR A 131 -14.47 -6.05 13.18
CA TYR A 131 -14.16 -6.92 12.04
C TYR A 131 -12.84 -6.57 11.35
N GLN A 132 -12.37 -5.31 11.44
CA GLN A 132 -11.02 -4.94 10.99
C GLN A 132 -9.95 -5.69 11.80
N GLY A 133 -10.16 -5.85 13.12
CA GLY A 133 -9.30 -6.66 13.97
C GLY A 133 -9.29 -8.14 13.56
N ALA A 134 -10.46 -8.73 13.30
CA ALA A 134 -10.57 -10.12 12.85
C ALA A 134 -9.93 -10.34 11.47
N LEU A 135 -10.05 -9.37 10.55
CA LEU A 135 -9.31 -9.40 9.30
C LEU A 135 -7.79 -9.32 9.53
N GLY A 136 -7.35 -8.49 10.48
CA GLY A 136 -5.96 -8.40 10.91
C GLY A 136 -5.39 -9.74 11.38
N GLU A 137 -6.14 -10.50 12.18
CA GLU A 137 -5.74 -11.84 12.65
C GLU A 137 -5.52 -12.82 11.49
N MET A 138 -6.37 -12.77 10.46
CA MET A 138 -6.20 -13.60 9.26
C MET A 138 -4.95 -13.22 8.46
N VAL A 139 -4.69 -11.92 8.32
CA VAL A 139 -3.50 -11.42 7.62
C VAL A 139 -2.23 -11.75 8.41
N GLU A 140 -2.28 -11.63 9.73
CA GLU A 140 -1.23 -12.03 10.67
C GLU A 140 -0.87 -13.52 10.53
N GLU A 141 -1.86 -14.41 10.49
CA GLU A 141 -1.62 -15.85 10.35
C GLU A 141 -0.85 -16.17 9.06
N PHE A 142 -1.24 -15.52 7.96
CA PHE A 142 -0.54 -15.66 6.68
C PHE A 142 0.86 -15.01 6.72
N ALA A 143 0.99 -13.83 7.32
CA ALA A 143 2.27 -13.11 7.44
C ALA A 143 3.30 -13.89 8.29
N SER A 144 2.83 -14.58 9.33
CA SER A 144 3.66 -15.43 10.20
C SER A 144 4.19 -16.67 9.47
N ASN A 145 3.49 -17.12 8.42
CA ASN A 145 3.79 -18.34 7.68
C ASN A 145 3.82 -18.08 6.17
N LEU A 146 4.51 -17.00 5.78
CA LEU A 146 4.61 -16.60 4.38
C LEU A 146 5.30 -17.71 3.55
N PRO A 147 4.66 -18.23 2.48
CA PRO A 147 5.27 -19.19 1.57
C PRO A 147 6.63 -18.72 1.04
N GLU A 148 7.54 -19.65 0.71
CA GLU A 148 8.83 -19.31 0.11
C GLU A 148 8.69 -18.58 -1.22
N THR A 149 7.64 -18.90 -1.97
CA THR A 149 7.29 -18.23 -3.24
C THR A 149 6.76 -16.80 -3.02
N THR A 150 6.25 -16.48 -1.83
CA THR A 150 5.81 -15.12 -1.50
C THR A 150 7.02 -14.25 -1.12
N GLN A 151 7.49 -13.46 -2.09
CA GLN A 151 8.64 -12.57 -1.95
C GLN A 151 8.37 -11.40 -1.00
N GLY A 152 7.09 -11.01 -0.87
CA GLY A 152 6.67 -9.99 0.08
C GLY A 152 5.16 -9.88 0.22
N LEU A 153 4.73 -9.40 1.38
CA LEU A 153 3.37 -8.97 1.68
C LEU A 153 3.38 -7.47 1.96
N VAL A 154 2.56 -6.73 1.23
CA VAL A 154 2.35 -5.29 1.41
C VAL A 154 0.92 -5.07 1.89
N VAL A 155 0.75 -4.41 3.03
CA VAL A 155 -0.55 -4.06 3.59
C VAL A 155 -0.66 -2.54 3.64
N VAL A 156 -1.53 -1.97 2.82
CA VAL A 156 -1.86 -0.55 2.82
C VAL A 156 -3.17 -0.36 3.56
N SER A 157 -3.16 0.35 4.68
CA SER A 157 -4.38 0.59 5.47
C SER A 157 -4.22 1.80 6.39
N HIS A 158 -5.35 2.33 6.84
CA HIS A 158 -5.45 3.29 7.93
C HIS A 158 -6.18 2.69 9.15
N ALA A 159 -6.64 1.44 9.08
CA ALA A 159 -7.30 0.76 10.18
C ALA A 159 -6.28 0.32 11.24
N ARG A 160 -6.25 1.05 12.36
CA ARG A 160 -5.44 0.70 13.53
C ARG A 160 -5.68 -0.72 14.04
N PRO A 161 -6.91 -1.26 14.10
CA PRO A 161 -7.12 -2.64 14.55
C PRO A 161 -6.43 -3.68 13.67
N LEU A 162 -6.47 -3.49 12.34
CA LEU A 162 -5.82 -4.39 11.40
C LEU A 162 -4.30 -4.30 11.51
N ILE A 163 -3.75 -3.08 11.45
CA ILE A 163 -2.30 -2.87 11.51
C ILE A 163 -1.74 -3.32 12.86
N GLY A 164 -2.46 -3.05 13.96
CA GLY A 164 -2.08 -3.43 15.31
C GLY A 164 -1.80 -4.92 15.47
N LYS A 165 -2.55 -5.79 14.77
CA LYS A 165 -2.33 -7.24 14.76
C LYS A 165 -0.97 -7.63 14.17
N LEU A 166 -0.49 -6.89 13.17
CA LEU A 166 0.77 -7.19 12.48
C LEU A 166 2.02 -6.73 13.25
N MET A 167 1.89 -5.79 14.19
CA MET A 167 3.05 -5.08 14.75
C MET A 167 3.99 -5.95 15.59
N HIS A 168 3.54 -7.09 16.11
CA HIS A 168 4.41 -8.00 16.86
C HIS A 168 5.31 -8.85 15.94
N LEU A 169 4.98 -8.95 14.65
CA LEU A 169 5.84 -9.54 13.61
C LEU A 169 6.96 -8.59 13.16
N ASP A 170 7.04 -7.43 13.82
CA ASP A 170 8.00 -6.36 13.55
C ASP A 170 8.07 -5.97 12.07
N PRO A 171 6.96 -5.60 11.40
CA PRO A 171 6.94 -5.27 9.98
C PRO A 171 7.84 -4.07 9.68
N THR A 172 8.37 -4.01 8.45
CA THR A 172 8.85 -2.72 7.95
C THR A 172 7.63 -1.80 7.81
N CYS A 173 7.66 -0.63 8.41
CA CYS A 173 6.55 0.33 8.35
C CYS A 173 6.94 1.56 7.54
N VAL A 174 6.05 1.97 6.65
CA VAL A 174 6.15 3.24 5.93
C VAL A 174 4.92 4.07 6.26
N ARG A 175 5.14 5.28 6.75
CA ARG A 175 4.08 6.28 6.92
C ARG A 175 4.19 7.32 5.84
N VAL A 176 3.10 7.58 5.14
CA VAL A 176 3.06 8.53 4.01
C VAL A 176 2.05 9.63 4.28
N GLY A 177 2.44 10.87 4.04
CA GLY A 177 1.60 12.05 4.17
C GLY A 177 2.13 13.04 5.20
N ASP A 178 1.21 13.76 5.83
CA ASP A 178 1.57 14.90 6.69
C ASP A 178 1.92 14.45 8.12
N ASP A 179 1.29 13.37 8.61
CA ASP A 179 1.59 12.77 9.92
C ASP A 179 2.61 11.63 9.81
N LEU A 180 3.88 11.98 10.04
CA LEU A 180 5.03 11.08 9.96
C LEU A 180 5.46 10.48 11.30
N ARG A 181 4.67 10.65 12.38
CA ARG A 181 4.96 10.03 13.70
C ARG A 181 5.09 8.52 13.57
N PRO A 182 6.04 7.83 14.23
CA PRO A 182 6.19 6.38 14.18
C PRO A 182 4.87 5.59 14.24
N THR A 183 4.77 4.50 13.50
CA THR A 183 3.54 3.69 13.36
C THR A 183 3.04 3.21 14.71
N ARG A 184 3.95 2.78 15.60
CA ARG A 184 3.60 2.39 16.97
C ARG A 184 3.04 3.56 17.79
N GLU A 185 3.55 4.76 17.59
CA GLU A 185 3.04 5.97 18.25
C GLU A 185 1.63 6.31 17.76
N TRP A 186 1.41 6.28 16.44
CA TRP A 186 0.10 6.50 15.85
C TRP A 186 -0.94 5.47 16.29
N LEU A 187 -0.57 4.18 16.35
CA LEU A 187 -1.49 3.14 16.84
C LEU A 187 -1.97 3.46 18.27
N LYS A 188 -1.04 3.89 19.13
CA LYS A 188 -1.32 4.23 20.53
C LYS A 188 -2.17 5.50 20.65
N ASN A 189 -1.84 6.55 19.90
CA ASN A 189 -2.37 7.90 20.12
C ASN A 189 -3.50 8.27 19.15
N GLY A 190 -3.71 7.50 18.08
CA GLY A 190 -4.69 7.78 17.04
C GLY A 190 -4.27 8.88 16.07
N ASP A 191 -5.20 9.23 15.19
CA ASP A 191 -5.04 10.30 14.21
C ASP A 191 -4.97 11.67 14.90
N LEU A 192 -4.29 12.62 14.25
CA LEU A 192 -4.29 14.01 14.70
C LEU A 192 -5.71 14.60 14.58
N PRO A 193 -6.14 15.46 15.53
CA PRO A 193 -7.40 16.16 15.41
C PRO A 193 -7.46 16.97 14.10
N ARG A 194 -8.59 16.87 13.39
CA ARG A 194 -8.85 17.59 12.14
C ARG A 194 -10.01 18.58 12.31
N SER A 195 -9.90 19.72 11.65
CA SER A 195 -10.91 20.78 11.64
C SER A 195 -11.82 20.68 10.41
N ILE A 196 -12.93 21.43 10.39
CA ILE A 196 -13.78 21.56 9.19
C ILE A 196 -12.98 22.15 8.02
N ALA A 197 -12.13 23.14 8.28
CA ALA A 197 -11.26 23.72 7.27
C ALA A 197 -10.31 22.68 6.64
N ASP A 198 -9.86 21.68 7.42
CA ASP A 198 -9.07 20.58 6.87
C ASP A 198 -9.87 19.74 5.88
N ILE A 199 -11.15 19.48 6.16
CA ILE A 199 -12.06 18.73 5.27
C ILE A 199 -12.28 19.51 3.98
N GLU A 200 -12.60 20.80 4.07
CA GLU A 200 -12.80 21.67 2.90
C GLU A 200 -11.54 21.75 2.03
N ALA A 201 -10.36 21.77 2.66
CA ALA A 201 -9.07 21.80 1.98
C ALA A 201 -8.63 20.44 1.40
N LEU A 202 -9.33 19.31 1.67
CA LEU A 202 -8.91 17.99 1.19
C LEU A 202 -8.77 17.93 -0.33
N ARG A 203 -9.70 18.57 -1.05
CA ARG A 203 -9.66 18.61 -2.51
C ARG A 203 -8.42 19.34 -3.02
N ASP A 204 -8.09 20.48 -2.43
CA ASP A 204 -6.96 21.30 -2.85
C ASP A 204 -5.64 20.62 -2.48
N LYS A 205 -5.55 20.00 -1.29
CA LYS A 205 -4.40 19.18 -0.87
C LYS A 205 -4.17 18.02 -1.85
N ALA A 206 -5.24 17.29 -2.21
CA ALA A 206 -5.16 16.18 -3.16
C ALA A 206 -4.71 16.66 -4.54
N LEU A 207 -5.23 17.80 -5.02
CA LEU A 207 -4.87 18.38 -6.31
C LEU A 207 -3.40 18.86 -6.32
N ALA A 208 -2.96 19.54 -5.26
CA ALA A 208 -1.58 20.01 -5.13
C ALA A 208 -0.60 18.83 -5.15
N ARG A 209 -0.89 17.77 -4.40
CA ARG A 209 -0.10 16.54 -4.38
C ARG A 209 -0.07 15.85 -5.74
N PHE A 210 -1.21 15.75 -6.42
CA PHE A 210 -1.27 15.21 -7.79
C PHE A 210 -0.39 16.01 -8.76
N ARG A 211 -0.44 17.34 -8.70
CA ARG A 211 0.42 18.22 -9.53
C ARG A 211 1.90 18.03 -9.22
N ALA A 212 2.28 17.91 -7.96
CA ALA A 212 3.66 17.67 -7.54
C ALA A 212 4.18 16.32 -8.07
N ILE A 213 3.38 15.25 -7.95
CA ILE A 213 3.71 13.94 -8.53
C ILE A 213 3.89 14.06 -10.04
N HIS A 214 2.95 14.72 -10.72
CA HIS A 214 3.01 14.87 -12.18
C HIS A 214 4.25 15.64 -12.62
N ALA A 215 4.58 16.75 -11.95
CA ALA A 215 5.78 17.53 -12.24
C ALA A 215 7.05 16.70 -12.12
N ALA A 216 7.19 15.92 -11.04
CA ALA A 216 8.33 15.03 -10.83
C ALA A 216 8.42 13.91 -11.88
N VAL A 217 7.28 13.32 -12.26
CA VAL A 217 7.24 12.31 -13.35
C VAL A 217 7.66 12.92 -14.69
N GLU A 218 7.17 14.11 -15.05
CA GLU A 218 7.54 14.76 -16.32
C GLU A 218 8.99 15.22 -16.35
N SER A 219 9.52 15.75 -15.24
CA SER A 219 10.94 16.11 -15.10
C SER A 219 11.83 14.94 -15.49
N ARG A 220 11.55 13.74 -14.96
CA ARG A 220 12.30 12.51 -15.26
C ARG A 220 12.17 12.04 -16.70
N LYS A 221 11.00 12.22 -17.32
CA LYS A 221 10.82 11.88 -18.73
C LYS A 221 11.72 12.75 -19.61
N LEU A 222 11.81 14.03 -19.30
CA LEU A 222 12.68 14.97 -20.01
C LEU A 222 14.16 14.65 -19.80
N GLU A 223 14.57 14.32 -18.58
CA GLU A 223 15.95 13.89 -18.29
C GLU A 223 16.33 12.61 -19.06
N LYS A 224 15.45 11.60 -19.06
CA LYS A 224 15.68 10.36 -19.84
C LYS A 224 15.70 10.61 -21.35
N ALA A 225 14.88 11.52 -21.86
CA ALA A 225 14.88 11.90 -23.27
C ALA A 225 16.15 12.68 -23.67
N GLY A 226 16.69 13.51 -22.77
CA GLY A 226 17.94 14.24 -22.97
C GLY A 226 19.20 13.38 -22.86
N GLN A 227 19.12 12.21 -22.22
CA GLN A 227 20.20 11.23 -22.08
C GLN A 227 20.19 10.12 -23.14
N ALA A 228 19.22 10.10 -24.06
CA ALA A 228 19.23 9.16 -25.19
C ALA A 228 20.48 9.45 -26.06
N PRO A 229 21.27 8.43 -26.44
CA PRO A 229 22.43 8.66 -27.30
C PRO A 229 21.95 9.31 -28.59
N LYS A 230 22.53 10.48 -28.93
CA LYS A 230 22.44 10.98 -30.30
C LYS A 230 23.03 9.90 -31.22
N PRO A 231 22.39 9.63 -32.38
CA PRO A 231 22.81 8.57 -33.30
C PRO A 231 24.27 8.72 -33.74
#